data_AF-A0A7V1Q1E3-F1
#
_entry.id   AF-A0A7V1Q1E3-F1
#
_cell.length_a   1.000
_cell.length_b   1.000
_cell.length_c   1.000
_cell.angle_alpha   90.00
_cell.angle_beta   90.00
_cell.angle_gamma   90.00
#
_symmetry.space_group_name_H-M   'P 1'
#
loop_
_entity.id
_entity.type
_entity.pdbx_description
1 polymer ?
#
loop_
_entity_poly.entity_id
_entity_poly.type
_entity_poly.pdbx_seq_one_letter_code
_entity_poly.pdbx_strand_id
1 'polypeptide(L)'
;MISSYRVKLAVSIVVAIIGLFAAGKLLLRSHETGSRAALEKAITPVVRGVLDGGYDTRPTKETVESDIQHAVQRTDALIRTVRSDAIPSPRRADLSMAFGERLSAVIDPDYMRDLRARVARGQNVEVVEPDEETLDSFRIRRSSFELLLMDVSALEVRPIYEHGKYVATNAIGLGFGTGETKLGGKFAFPMANLDPVKDQLDIVEVRLPMEIPVPMGREGEKRSRAIVGFQFVWSEERGQWVPWVIKTYGNPNDGVFGFPF
;
A
#
# COMPACT_ATOMS: atom_id res chain seq x y z
N MET A 1 -22.96 35.35 55.54
CA MET A 1 -22.93 36.09 54.27
C MET A 1 -21.79 35.57 53.41
N ILE A 2 -22.05 34.57 52.57
CA ILE A 2 -21.07 34.11 51.56
C ILE A 2 -21.02 35.21 50.49
N SER A 3 -19.86 35.86 50.39
CA SER A 3 -19.65 37.06 49.58
C SER A 3 -20.14 36.86 48.14
N SER A 4 -21.09 37.70 47.72
CA SER A 4 -21.65 37.82 46.35
C SER A 4 -20.56 37.83 45.26
N TYR A 5 -19.36 38.26 45.62
CA TYR A 5 -18.19 38.29 44.74
C TYR A 5 -17.71 36.89 44.29
N ARG A 6 -17.77 35.88 45.17
CA ARG A 6 -17.30 34.52 44.83
C ARG A 6 -18.22 33.83 43.82
N VAL A 7 -19.52 34.08 43.94
CA VAL A 7 -20.53 33.56 42.99
C VAL A 7 -20.39 34.23 41.63
N LYS A 8 -20.20 35.56 41.59
CA LYS A 8 -19.99 36.30 40.33
C LYS A 8 -18.69 35.87 39.63
N LEU A 9 -17.61 35.65 40.37
CA LEU A 9 -16.34 35.17 39.81
C LEU A 9 -16.48 33.76 39.21
N ALA A 10 -17.15 32.85 39.93
CA ALA A 10 -17.37 31.48 39.45
C ALA A 10 -18.21 31.44 38.17
N VAL A 11 -19.29 32.25 38.09
CA VAL A 11 -20.12 32.34 36.89
C VAL A 11 -19.34 32.90 35.71
N SER A 12 -18.52 33.94 35.91
CA SER A 12 -17.69 34.51 34.83
C SER A 12 -16.66 33.51 34.28
N ILE A 13 -16.06 32.68 35.14
CA ILE A 13 -15.13 31.62 34.71
C ILE A 13 -15.86 30.58 33.86
N VAL A 14 -17.05 30.14 34.28
CA VAL A 14 -17.83 29.15 33.53
C VAL A 14 -18.25 29.69 32.16
N VAL A 15 -18.70 30.95 32.09
CA VAL A 15 -19.05 31.59 30.81
C VAL A 15 -17.84 31.73 29.89
N ALA A 16 -16.67 32.10 30.44
CA ALA A 16 -15.43 32.19 29.66
C ALA A 16 -14.98 30.82 29.12
N ILE A 17 -15.09 29.75 29.90
CA ILE A 17 -14.77 28.37 29.47
C ILE A 17 -15.72 27.94 28.36
N ILE A 18 -17.03 28.18 28.49
CA ILE A 18 -18.01 27.84 27.46
C ILE A 18 -17.74 28.64 26.17
N GLY A 19 -17.41 29.92 26.28
CA GLY A 19 -17.04 30.77 25.15
C GLY A 19 -15.78 30.28 24.42
N LEU A 20 -14.74 29.89 25.17
CA LEU A 20 -13.52 29.29 24.63
C LEU A 20 -13.80 27.93 23.95
N PHE A 21 -14.66 27.12 24.54
CA PHE A 21 -15.02 25.82 23.97
C PHE A 21 -15.84 25.96 22.68
N ALA A 22 -16.79 26.91 22.66
CA ALA A 22 -17.57 27.22 21.48
C ALA A 22 -16.69 27.82 20.35
N ALA A 23 -15.82 28.78 20.67
CA ALA A 23 -14.88 29.37 19.73
C ALA A 23 -13.87 28.33 19.19
N GLY A 24 -13.34 27.46 20.05
CA GLY A 24 -12.47 26.35 19.66
C GLY A 24 -13.18 25.36 18.74
N LYS A 25 -14.45 25.01 19.04
CA LYS A 25 -15.25 24.13 18.18
C LYS A 25 -15.62 24.77 16.84
N LEU A 26 -15.79 26.10 16.80
CA LEU A 26 -16.06 26.85 15.58
C LEU A 26 -14.80 26.98 14.70
N LEU A 27 -13.63 27.18 15.32
CA LEU A 27 -12.33 27.19 14.63
C LEU A 27 -11.96 25.80 14.10
N LEU A 28 -12.25 24.74 14.85
CA LEU A 28 -12.05 23.36 14.37
C LEU A 28 -13.01 23.03 13.22
N ARG A 29 -14.28 23.48 13.30
CA ARG A 29 -15.23 23.33 12.19
C ARG A 29 -14.84 24.13 10.95
N SER A 30 -14.36 25.37 11.09
CA SER A 30 -13.92 26.17 9.94
C SER A 30 -12.64 25.63 9.31
N HIS A 31 -11.76 24.98 10.08
CA HIS A 31 -10.63 24.23 9.54
C HIS A 31 -11.06 22.95 8.81
N GLU A 32 -12.10 22.25 9.28
CA GLU A 32 -12.64 21.07 8.61
C GLU A 32 -13.34 21.40 7.29
N THR A 33 -14.14 22.47 7.20
CA THR A 33 -14.80 22.86 5.94
C THR A 33 -13.83 23.52 4.95
N GLY A 34 -12.86 24.31 5.42
CA GLY A 34 -11.83 24.89 4.56
C GLY A 34 -10.86 23.84 3.98
N SER A 35 -10.51 22.82 4.77
CA SER A 35 -9.59 21.75 4.35
C SER A 35 -10.24 20.72 3.42
N ARG A 36 -11.50 20.34 3.64
CA ARG A 36 -12.20 19.41 2.73
C ARG A 36 -12.57 20.02 1.38
N ALA A 37 -12.95 21.30 1.35
CA ALA A 37 -13.26 21.99 0.09
C ALA A 37 -12.00 22.39 -0.70
N ALA A 38 -10.85 22.58 -0.03
CA ALA A 38 -9.58 22.91 -0.69
C ALA A 38 -8.81 21.69 -1.25
N LEU A 39 -9.33 20.47 -1.07
CA LEU A 39 -8.65 19.23 -1.47
C LEU A 39 -9.52 18.28 -2.30
N GLU A 40 -10.59 18.76 -2.94
CA GLU A 40 -11.13 18.03 -4.09
C GLU A 40 -10.15 18.19 -5.27
N LYS A 41 -9.08 17.38 -5.27
CA LYS A 41 -8.28 17.22 -6.48
C LYS A 41 -9.19 16.60 -7.52
N ALA A 42 -9.49 17.37 -8.57
CA ALA A 42 -10.26 16.90 -9.69
C ALA A 42 -9.62 15.60 -10.24
N ILE A 43 -10.39 14.51 -10.21
CA ILE A 43 -9.95 13.21 -10.73
C ILE A 43 -9.70 13.35 -12.22
N THR A 44 -8.45 13.15 -12.64
CA THR A 44 -8.06 13.23 -14.06
C THR A 44 -8.70 12.08 -14.86
N PRO A 45 -8.85 12.19 -16.20
CA PRO A 45 -9.36 11.09 -17.03
C PRO A 45 -8.54 9.80 -16.89
N VAL A 46 -7.22 9.91 -16.70
CA VAL A 46 -6.32 8.77 -16.49
C VAL A 46 -6.67 8.05 -15.19
N VAL A 47 -6.82 8.80 -14.08
CA VAL A 47 -7.22 8.21 -12.80
C VAL A 47 -8.62 7.61 -12.90
N ARG A 48 -9.56 8.31 -13.54
CA ARG A 48 -10.93 7.81 -13.73
C ARG A 48 -10.97 6.49 -14.51
N GLY A 49 -10.19 6.35 -15.58
CA GLY A 49 -10.10 5.08 -16.34
C GLY A 49 -9.60 3.92 -15.47
N VAL A 50 -8.74 4.19 -14.50
CA VAL A 50 -8.30 3.20 -13.50
C VAL A 50 -9.36 2.96 -12.43
N LEU A 51 -10.12 3.95 -11.99
CA LEU A 51 -11.15 3.72 -10.97
C LEU A 51 -12.38 3.01 -11.53
N ASP A 52 -12.74 3.27 -12.79
CA ASP A 52 -13.95 2.76 -13.44
C ASP A 52 -13.71 1.45 -14.21
N GLY A 53 -12.47 0.96 -14.26
CA GLY A 53 -12.11 -0.27 -14.97
C GLY A 53 -12.67 -1.54 -14.31
N GLY A 54 -12.70 -2.63 -15.09
CA GLY A 54 -13.19 -3.93 -14.63
C GLY A 54 -12.17 -4.77 -13.87
N TYR A 55 -12.63 -5.97 -13.47
CA TYR A 55 -11.81 -7.06 -12.96
C TYR A 55 -12.06 -8.28 -13.84
N ASP A 56 -10.97 -8.88 -14.34
CA ASP A 56 -11.02 -10.10 -15.14
C ASP A 56 -10.79 -11.38 -14.30
N THR A 57 -10.30 -11.20 -13.07
CA THR A 57 -9.90 -12.29 -12.17
C THR A 57 -10.61 -12.13 -10.84
N ARG A 58 -11.29 -13.20 -10.40
CA ARG A 58 -12.12 -13.23 -9.19
C ARG A 58 -11.71 -14.44 -8.34
N PRO A 59 -10.64 -14.31 -7.53
CA PRO A 59 -10.12 -15.46 -6.80
C PRO A 59 -11.16 -16.08 -5.86
N THR A 60 -11.16 -17.41 -5.78
CA THR A 60 -11.84 -18.18 -4.73
C THR A 60 -10.82 -19.02 -3.97
N LYS A 61 -11.24 -19.68 -2.89
CA LYS A 61 -10.36 -20.58 -2.13
C LYS A 61 -9.80 -21.71 -3.00
N GLU A 62 -10.56 -22.11 -4.01
CA GLU A 62 -10.22 -23.19 -4.95
C GLU A 62 -9.34 -22.70 -6.11
N THR A 63 -9.46 -21.44 -6.53
CA THR A 63 -8.75 -20.91 -7.71
C THR A 63 -7.54 -20.06 -7.38
N VAL A 64 -7.42 -19.54 -6.15
CA VAL A 64 -6.44 -18.51 -5.80
C VAL A 64 -5.01 -18.87 -6.16
N GLU A 65 -4.59 -20.12 -5.99
CA GLU A 65 -3.26 -20.57 -6.39
C GLU A 65 -3.05 -20.49 -7.91
N SER A 66 -4.03 -20.95 -8.69
CA SER A 66 -3.99 -20.86 -10.15
C SER A 66 -4.06 -19.42 -10.66
N ASP A 67 -4.80 -18.55 -9.98
CA ASP A 67 -4.89 -17.12 -10.32
C ASP A 67 -3.56 -16.40 -10.05
N ILE A 68 -2.87 -16.74 -8.96
CA ILE A 68 -1.50 -16.26 -8.67
C ILE A 68 -0.55 -16.73 -9.77
N GLN A 69 -0.59 -18.02 -10.14
CA GLN A 69 0.26 -18.55 -11.20
C GLN A 69 0.01 -17.88 -12.55
N HIS A 70 -1.26 -17.59 -12.87
CA HIS A 70 -1.59 -16.82 -14.07
C HIS A 70 -0.98 -15.42 -14.05
N ALA A 71 -1.06 -14.71 -12.91
CA ALA A 71 -0.42 -13.40 -12.75
C ALA A 71 1.12 -13.47 -12.86
N VAL A 72 1.74 -14.53 -12.33
CA VAL A 72 3.20 -14.78 -12.45
C VAL A 72 3.59 -15.02 -13.91
N GLN A 73 2.84 -15.87 -14.63
CA GLN A 73 3.10 -16.14 -16.04
C GLN A 73 2.93 -14.89 -16.90
N ARG A 74 1.90 -14.08 -16.62
CA ARG A 74 1.68 -12.79 -17.27
C ARG A 74 2.84 -11.82 -17.01
N THR A 75 3.32 -11.77 -15.78
CA THR A 75 4.49 -10.98 -15.38
C THR A 75 5.74 -11.40 -16.15
N ASP A 76 6.03 -12.71 -16.24
CA ASP A 76 7.16 -13.23 -17.01
C ASP A 76 7.07 -12.86 -18.51
N ALA A 77 5.88 -12.99 -19.09
CA ALA A 77 5.65 -12.61 -20.48
C ALA A 77 5.90 -11.11 -20.72
N LEU A 78 5.45 -10.25 -19.81
CA LEU A 78 5.63 -8.80 -19.90
C LEU A 78 7.09 -8.37 -19.69
N ILE A 79 7.79 -8.96 -18.71
CA ILE A 79 9.20 -8.67 -18.43
C ILE A 79 10.07 -8.86 -19.67
N ARG A 80 9.78 -9.88 -20.49
CA ARG A 80 10.52 -10.15 -21.73
C ARG A 80 10.41 -9.01 -22.77
N THR A 81 9.36 -8.20 -22.68
CA THR A 81 9.11 -7.06 -23.57
C THR A 81 9.70 -5.74 -23.06
N VAL A 82 10.03 -5.67 -21.76
CA VAL A 82 10.63 -4.49 -21.14
C VAL A 82 12.09 -4.39 -21.57
N ARG A 83 12.42 -3.33 -22.31
CA ARG A 83 13.80 -2.95 -22.64
C ARG A 83 14.34 -2.09 -21.51
N SER A 84 15.05 -2.70 -20.57
CA SER A 84 15.60 -2.04 -19.39
C SER A 84 16.91 -2.72 -18.99
N ASP A 85 17.92 -1.90 -18.69
CA ASP A 85 19.22 -2.39 -18.19
C ASP A 85 19.11 -2.92 -16.75
N ALA A 86 18.07 -2.51 -16.00
CA ALA A 86 17.78 -3.05 -14.67
C ALA A 86 17.30 -4.52 -14.72
N ILE A 87 16.78 -4.99 -15.87
CA ILE A 87 16.19 -6.33 -16.03
C ILE A 87 16.86 -7.16 -17.15
N PRO A 88 18.17 -7.43 -17.04
CA PRO A 88 18.85 -8.34 -17.95
C PRO A 88 18.28 -9.76 -17.82
N SER A 89 18.43 -10.57 -18.88
CA SER A 89 17.82 -11.91 -18.97
C SER A 89 17.99 -12.80 -17.72
N PRO A 90 19.16 -12.85 -17.05
CA PRO A 90 19.33 -13.68 -15.85
C PRO A 90 18.45 -13.30 -14.67
N ARG A 91 18.02 -12.03 -14.58
CA ARG A 91 17.23 -11.51 -13.44
C ARG A 91 15.73 -11.72 -13.62
N ARG A 92 15.25 -12.08 -14.81
CA ARG A 92 13.82 -12.03 -15.17
C ARG A 92 12.97 -13.06 -14.45
N ALA A 93 13.43 -14.30 -14.41
CA ALA A 93 12.69 -15.40 -13.79
C ALA A 93 12.46 -15.13 -12.30
N ASP A 94 13.48 -14.61 -11.63
CA ASP A 94 13.41 -14.33 -10.21
C ASP A 94 12.43 -13.18 -9.86
N LEU A 95 12.28 -12.17 -10.72
CA LEU A 95 11.30 -11.10 -10.51
C LEU A 95 9.88 -11.64 -10.48
N SER A 96 9.55 -12.55 -11.40
CA SER A 96 8.21 -13.17 -11.46
C SER A 96 7.94 -14.03 -10.23
N MET A 97 8.96 -14.75 -9.72
CA MET A 97 8.85 -15.51 -8.47
C MET A 97 8.64 -14.59 -7.27
N ALA A 98 9.45 -13.53 -7.12
CA ALA A 98 9.32 -12.55 -6.05
C ALA A 98 7.94 -11.87 -6.07
N PHE A 99 7.41 -11.58 -7.27
CA PHE A 99 6.05 -11.09 -7.44
C PHE A 99 5.00 -12.10 -6.97
N GLY A 100 5.09 -13.37 -7.38
CA GLY A 100 4.17 -14.41 -6.93
C GLY A 100 4.16 -14.59 -5.41
N GLU A 101 5.32 -14.57 -4.77
CA GLU A 101 5.47 -14.64 -3.31
C GLU A 101 4.75 -13.48 -2.60
N ARG A 102 4.90 -12.25 -3.12
CA ARG A 102 4.26 -11.06 -2.54
C ARG A 102 2.77 -10.98 -2.85
N LEU A 103 2.35 -11.34 -4.06
CA LEU A 103 0.95 -11.38 -4.42
C LEU A 103 0.21 -12.41 -3.56
N SER A 104 0.80 -13.59 -3.35
CA SER A 104 0.27 -14.62 -2.46
C SER A 104 0.06 -14.08 -1.04
N ALA A 105 1.05 -13.37 -0.48
CA ALA A 105 0.94 -12.77 0.85
C ALA A 105 -0.20 -11.74 0.97
N VAL A 106 -0.62 -11.14 -0.15
CA VAL A 106 -1.75 -10.21 -0.21
C VAL A 106 -3.08 -10.94 -0.39
N ILE A 107 -3.24 -11.77 -1.42
CA ILE A 107 -4.57 -12.27 -1.80
C ILE A 107 -4.97 -13.59 -1.15
N ASP A 108 -3.99 -14.34 -0.65
CA ASP A 108 -4.16 -15.51 0.20
C ASP A 108 -3.23 -15.39 1.42
N PRO A 109 -3.53 -14.53 2.41
CA PRO A 109 -2.60 -14.31 3.51
C PRO A 109 -2.36 -15.60 4.32
N ASP A 110 -1.10 -16.05 4.37
CA ASP A 110 -0.59 -17.11 5.25
C ASP A 110 0.71 -16.65 5.91
N TYR A 111 0.73 -16.61 7.25
CA TYR A 111 1.84 -16.03 8.02
C TYR A 111 3.14 -16.80 7.81
N MET A 112 3.11 -18.13 7.89
CA MET A 112 4.32 -18.95 7.80
C MET A 112 4.88 -18.97 6.38
N ARG A 113 4.03 -19.00 5.36
CA ARG A 113 4.44 -18.88 3.97
C ARG A 113 5.08 -17.53 3.70
N ASP A 114 4.47 -16.45 4.18
CA ASP A 114 5.00 -15.10 4.04
C ASP A 114 6.35 -14.91 4.77
N LEU A 115 6.45 -15.33 6.03
CA LEU A 115 7.70 -15.27 6.80
C LEU A 115 8.83 -16.04 6.11
N ARG A 116 8.57 -17.27 5.65
CA ARG A 116 9.58 -18.08 4.93
C ARG A 116 10.04 -17.41 3.64
N ALA A 117 9.11 -16.85 2.85
CA ALA A 117 9.45 -16.12 1.63
C ALA A 117 10.35 -14.91 1.94
N ARG A 118 10.05 -14.16 3.01
CA ARG A 118 10.87 -13.01 3.39
C ARG A 118 12.26 -13.39 3.88
N VAL A 119 12.36 -14.46 4.67
CA VAL A 119 13.67 -14.99 5.11
C VAL A 119 14.49 -15.46 3.91
N ALA A 120 13.88 -16.18 2.95
CA ALA A 120 14.54 -16.57 1.71
C ALA A 120 15.05 -15.35 0.90
N ARG A 121 14.31 -14.25 0.97
CA ARG A 121 14.66 -12.95 0.35
C ARG A 121 15.62 -12.10 1.19
N GLY A 122 16.10 -12.59 2.34
CA GLY A 122 17.14 -11.95 3.15
C GLY A 122 16.66 -11.19 4.38
N GLN A 123 15.39 -11.34 4.79
CA GLN A 123 14.94 -10.81 6.08
C GLN A 123 15.59 -11.58 7.22
N ASN A 124 16.35 -10.86 8.07
CA ASN A 124 17.05 -11.45 9.20
C ASN A 124 16.12 -11.58 10.42
N VAL A 125 15.21 -12.56 10.36
CA VAL A 125 14.27 -12.91 11.44
C VAL A 125 14.26 -14.43 11.59
N GLU A 126 14.20 -14.92 12.82
CA GLU A 126 14.06 -16.35 13.08
C GLU A 126 12.67 -16.84 12.68
N VAL A 127 12.60 -18.00 12.02
CA VAL A 127 11.34 -18.64 11.68
C VAL A 127 10.82 -19.35 12.92
N VAL A 128 10.04 -18.63 13.72
CA VAL A 128 9.39 -19.13 14.94
C VAL A 128 7.88 -19.13 14.73
N GLU A 129 7.21 -20.12 15.31
CA GLU A 129 5.74 -20.14 15.31
C GLU A 129 5.20 -18.89 16.04
N PRO A 130 4.18 -18.21 15.46
CA PRO A 130 3.63 -17.00 16.03
C PRO A 130 2.90 -17.28 17.36
N ASP A 131 2.93 -16.30 18.27
CA ASP A 131 2.06 -16.32 19.45
C ASP A 131 0.58 -16.06 19.07
N GLU A 132 -0.32 -16.25 20.04
CA GLU A 132 -1.77 -16.12 19.83
C GLU A 132 -2.16 -14.69 19.41
N GLU A 133 -1.50 -13.66 19.97
CA GLU A 133 -1.74 -12.26 19.61
C GLU A 133 -1.37 -11.98 18.14
N THR A 134 -0.23 -12.50 17.68
CA THR A 134 0.21 -12.41 16.30
C THR A 134 -0.75 -13.13 15.36
N LEU A 135 -1.22 -14.32 15.74
CA LEU A 135 -2.20 -15.09 14.97
C LEU A 135 -3.55 -14.37 14.86
N ASP A 136 -4.02 -13.74 15.93
CA ASP A 136 -5.27 -12.97 15.92
C ASP A 136 -5.16 -11.71 15.06
N SER A 137 -4.06 -10.97 15.18
CA SER A 137 -3.75 -9.83 14.31
C SER A 137 -3.69 -10.25 12.83
N PHE A 138 -3.11 -11.43 12.55
CA PHE A 138 -3.06 -11.96 11.20
C PHE A 138 -4.42 -12.43 10.68
N ARG A 139 -5.26 -13.05 11.52
CA ARG A 139 -6.62 -13.46 11.16
C ARG A 139 -7.49 -12.26 10.78
N ILE A 140 -7.38 -11.17 11.54
CA ILE A 140 -7.99 -9.88 11.27
C ILE A 140 -7.55 -9.31 9.91
N ARG A 141 -6.25 -9.37 9.61
CA ARG A 141 -5.75 -8.91 8.31
C ARG A 141 -6.28 -9.82 7.20
N ARG A 142 -6.22 -11.14 7.38
CA ARG A 142 -6.67 -12.11 6.38
C ARG A 142 -8.09 -11.82 5.90
N SER A 143 -9.05 -11.58 6.80
CA SER A 143 -10.43 -11.27 6.42
C SER A 143 -10.58 -9.98 5.59
N SER A 144 -9.65 -9.03 5.75
CA SER A 144 -9.68 -7.75 5.03
C SER A 144 -9.09 -7.86 3.61
N PHE A 145 -8.14 -8.78 3.41
CA PHE A 145 -7.34 -8.89 2.18
C PHE A 145 -7.62 -10.13 1.33
N GLU A 146 -8.24 -11.17 1.88
CA GLU A 146 -8.45 -12.40 1.13
C GLU A 146 -9.32 -12.15 -0.11
N LEU A 147 -8.92 -12.80 -1.21
CA LEU A 147 -9.69 -12.91 -2.44
C LEU A 147 -10.08 -11.55 -3.07
N LEU A 148 -9.21 -10.55 -2.96
CA LEU A 148 -9.38 -9.27 -3.64
C LEU A 148 -9.48 -9.48 -5.16
N LEU A 149 -10.46 -8.80 -5.79
CA LEU A 149 -10.62 -8.88 -7.25
C LEU A 149 -9.43 -8.20 -7.95
N MET A 150 -9.03 -8.73 -9.11
CA MET A 150 -7.85 -8.28 -9.85
C MET A 150 -8.13 -8.13 -11.34
N ASP A 151 -7.35 -7.30 -12.03
CA ASP A 151 -7.31 -7.19 -13.48
C ASP A 151 -5.92 -7.61 -13.98
N VAL A 152 -5.72 -8.91 -14.12
CA VAL A 152 -4.44 -9.52 -14.50
C VAL A 152 -4.08 -9.17 -15.95
N SER A 153 -5.07 -9.00 -16.83
CA SER A 153 -4.83 -8.58 -18.22
C SER A 153 -4.14 -7.21 -18.30
N ALA A 154 -4.48 -6.31 -17.38
CA ALA A 154 -3.94 -4.96 -17.25
C ALA A 154 -2.69 -4.87 -16.35
N LEU A 155 -2.07 -6.01 -16.00
CA LEU A 155 -0.80 -6.04 -15.29
C LEU A 155 0.29 -5.34 -16.13
N GLU A 156 1.11 -4.52 -15.47
CA GLU A 156 2.24 -3.83 -16.09
C GLU A 156 3.53 -4.11 -15.33
N VAL A 157 4.65 -4.14 -16.04
CA VAL A 157 5.98 -4.19 -15.44
C VAL A 157 6.79 -3.01 -15.94
N ARG A 158 7.42 -2.26 -15.04
CA ARG A 158 8.18 -1.06 -15.41
C ARG A 158 9.41 -0.85 -14.53
N PRO A 159 10.54 -0.39 -15.09
CA PRO A 159 11.64 0.11 -14.29
C PRO A 159 11.25 1.43 -13.62
N ILE A 160 11.64 1.59 -12.37
CA ILE A 160 11.49 2.82 -11.58
C ILE A 160 12.82 3.53 -11.47
N TYR A 161 13.86 2.78 -11.08
CA TYR A 161 15.24 3.23 -11.05
C TYR A 161 16.12 2.26 -11.85
N GLU A 162 17.07 2.83 -12.59
CA GLU A 162 18.14 2.09 -13.27
C GLU A 162 19.46 2.70 -12.83
N HIS A 163 20.31 1.93 -12.14
CA HIS A 163 21.57 2.40 -11.56
C HIS A 163 21.40 3.71 -10.75
N GLY A 164 20.31 3.80 -9.98
CA GLY A 164 19.94 4.96 -9.18
C GLY A 164 19.38 6.17 -9.94
N LYS A 165 19.22 6.09 -11.25
CA LYS A 165 18.52 7.10 -12.04
C LYS A 165 17.02 6.79 -12.10
N TYR A 166 16.17 7.73 -11.69
CA TYR A 166 14.72 7.59 -11.84
C TYR A 166 14.32 7.66 -13.32
N VAL A 167 13.62 6.63 -13.82
CA VAL A 167 13.21 6.52 -15.23
C VAL A 167 11.70 6.43 -15.43
N ALA A 168 10.93 6.19 -14.37
CA ALA A 168 9.47 6.07 -14.46
C ALA A 168 8.76 7.42 -14.63
N THR A 169 7.52 7.38 -15.15
CA THR A 169 6.62 8.52 -15.09
C THR A 169 6.08 8.73 -13.67
N ASN A 170 6.10 9.98 -13.21
CA ASN A 170 5.59 10.37 -11.90
C ASN A 170 4.06 10.22 -11.81
N ALA A 171 3.59 9.34 -10.92
CA ALA A 171 2.17 9.06 -10.73
C ALA A 171 1.37 10.26 -10.18
N ILE A 172 1.99 11.12 -9.35
CA ILE A 172 1.33 12.34 -8.84
C ILE A 172 1.06 13.30 -10.00
N GLY A 173 1.98 13.39 -10.96
CA GLY A 173 1.80 14.19 -12.18
C GLY A 173 0.63 13.68 -13.06
N LEU A 174 0.27 12.41 -12.95
CA LEU A 174 -0.91 11.82 -13.61
C LEU A 174 -2.22 12.03 -12.82
N GLY A 175 -2.14 12.58 -11.60
CA GLY A 175 -3.28 12.89 -10.74
C GLY A 175 -3.61 11.83 -9.69
N PHE A 176 -2.81 10.77 -9.55
CA PHE A 176 -3.08 9.73 -8.55
C PHE A 176 -2.80 10.21 -7.12
N GLY A 177 -3.64 9.75 -6.19
CA GLY A 177 -3.24 9.63 -4.78
C GLY A 177 -2.25 8.49 -4.62
N THR A 178 -1.20 8.70 -3.85
CA THR A 178 -0.16 7.69 -3.62
C THR A 178 -0.03 7.36 -2.15
N GLY A 179 0.00 6.07 -1.82
CA GLY A 179 0.38 5.60 -0.49
C GLY A 179 1.44 4.53 -0.56
N GLU A 180 2.13 4.33 0.55
CA GLU A 180 3.17 3.32 0.71
C GLU A 180 2.90 2.54 1.99
N THR A 181 3.10 1.23 1.92
CA THR A 181 2.95 0.36 3.09
C THR A 181 4.10 0.61 4.08
N LYS A 182 3.74 0.97 5.33
CA LYS A 182 4.67 1.17 6.45
C LYS A 182 4.15 0.48 7.70
N LEU A 183 5.02 -0.20 8.45
CA LEU A 183 4.74 -0.73 9.78
C LEU A 183 5.32 0.20 10.83
N GLY A 184 4.48 0.75 11.72
CA GLY A 184 4.95 1.65 12.78
C GLY A 184 5.73 2.86 12.25
N GLY A 185 5.39 3.33 11.04
CA GLY A 185 6.07 4.43 10.35
C GLY A 185 7.38 4.05 9.64
N LYS A 186 7.83 2.78 9.71
CA LYS A 186 9.03 2.28 9.04
C LYS A 186 8.66 1.39 7.86
N PHE A 187 9.53 1.32 6.86
CA PHE A 187 9.41 0.29 5.85
C PHE A 187 9.75 -1.07 6.44
N ALA A 188 9.04 -2.11 6.00
CA ALA A 188 9.10 -3.42 6.62
C ALA A 188 9.97 -4.45 5.87
N PHE A 189 10.55 -4.07 4.73
CA PHE A 189 11.34 -4.98 3.91
C PHE A 189 12.86 -4.81 4.10
N PRO A 190 13.67 -5.86 3.87
CA PRO A 190 15.08 -5.92 4.28
C PRO A 190 16.00 -4.85 3.70
N MET A 191 15.66 -4.29 2.54
CA MET A 191 16.46 -3.29 1.83
C MET A 191 15.77 -1.92 1.74
N ALA A 192 14.68 -1.73 2.49
CA ALA A 192 13.87 -0.53 2.37
C ALA A 192 14.48 0.72 3.04
N ASN A 193 15.61 0.57 3.72
CA ASN A 193 16.42 1.65 4.27
C ASN A 193 17.47 2.21 3.28
N LEU A 194 17.70 1.54 2.14
CA LEU A 194 18.64 2.01 1.13
C LEU A 194 18.06 3.20 0.34
N ASP A 195 18.93 4.13 -0.04
CA ASP A 195 18.61 5.29 -0.85
C ASP A 195 18.80 4.91 -2.34
N PRO A 196 17.73 4.94 -3.16
CA PRO A 196 17.83 4.52 -4.56
C PRO A 196 18.91 5.23 -5.35
N VAL A 197 19.15 6.52 -5.08
CA VAL A 197 20.08 7.34 -5.84
C VAL A 197 21.50 7.12 -5.35
N LYS A 198 21.73 7.17 -4.02
CA LYS A 198 23.08 7.05 -3.45
C LYS A 198 23.63 5.65 -3.58
N ASP A 199 22.78 4.64 -3.39
CA ASP A 199 23.15 3.23 -3.46
C ASP A 199 23.04 2.68 -4.89
N GLN A 200 22.74 3.53 -5.88
CA GLN A 200 22.65 3.19 -7.31
C GLN A 200 21.73 2.00 -7.60
N LEU A 201 20.58 1.96 -6.94
CA LEU A 201 19.69 0.80 -6.98
C LEU A 201 18.99 0.65 -8.33
N ASP A 202 18.84 -0.60 -8.75
CA ASP A 202 17.87 -1.01 -9.77
C ASP A 202 16.55 -1.37 -9.08
N ILE A 203 15.47 -0.67 -9.41
CA ILE A 203 14.15 -0.90 -8.83
C ILE A 203 13.14 -1.10 -9.94
N VAL A 204 12.39 -2.19 -9.85
CA VAL A 204 11.32 -2.54 -10.79
C VAL A 204 10.00 -2.60 -10.05
N GLU A 205 8.93 -2.15 -10.68
CA GLU A 205 7.58 -2.24 -10.18
C GLU A 205 6.72 -3.13 -11.06
N VAL A 206 6.04 -4.09 -10.43
CA VAL A 206 4.92 -4.82 -11.03
C VAL A 206 3.62 -4.16 -10.55
N ARG A 207 2.84 -3.62 -11.47
CA ARG A 207 1.58 -2.93 -11.21
C ARG A 207 0.40 -3.82 -11.53
N LEU A 208 -0.51 -3.96 -10.59
CA LEU A 208 -1.72 -4.74 -10.73
C LEU A 208 -2.93 -3.89 -10.32
N PRO A 209 -3.85 -3.56 -11.24
CA PRO A 209 -5.13 -3.01 -10.85
C PRO A 209 -5.93 -4.06 -10.07
N MET A 210 -6.32 -3.74 -8.85
CA MET A 210 -7.04 -4.65 -7.97
C MET A 210 -7.90 -3.89 -6.97
N GLU A 211 -8.77 -4.61 -6.25
CA GLU A 211 -9.42 -4.08 -5.06
C GLU A 211 -8.40 -3.75 -3.98
N ILE A 212 -8.65 -2.66 -3.25
CA ILE A 212 -7.97 -2.37 -1.99
C ILE A 212 -8.86 -2.81 -0.82
N PRO A 213 -8.25 -3.28 0.29
CA PRO A 213 -9.00 -3.67 1.48
C PRO A 213 -9.76 -2.47 2.06
N VAL A 214 -10.88 -2.76 2.72
CA VAL A 214 -11.59 -1.79 3.54
C VAL A 214 -11.06 -1.92 4.97
N PRO A 215 -10.68 -0.81 5.64
CA PRO A 215 -10.19 -0.86 7.01
C PRO A 215 -11.22 -1.49 7.96
N MET A 216 -10.75 -2.21 8.99
CA MET A 216 -11.61 -2.76 10.04
C MET A 216 -12.51 -1.70 10.68
N GLY A 217 -13.74 -2.08 11.02
CA GLY A 217 -14.75 -1.17 11.55
C GLY A 217 -15.49 -0.35 10.49
N ARG A 218 -15.24 -0.64 9.20
CA ARG A 218 -15.96 -0.07 8.05
C ARG A 218 -16.54 -1.15 7.15
N GLU A 219 -17.00 -2.28 7.71
CA GLU A 219 -17.45 -3.44 6.91
C GLU A 219 -18.59 -3.14 5.92
N GLY A 220 -19.31 -2.01 6.07
CA GLY A 220 -20.33 -1.55 5.12
C GLY A 220 -19.81 -0.71 3.95
N GLU A 221 -18.52 -0.33 3.92
CA GLU A 221 -17.93 0.40 2.81
C GLU A 221 -17.59 -0.55 1.65
N LYS A 222 -17.81 -0.08 0.42
CA LYS A 222 -17.44 -0.83 -0.78
C LYS A 222 -15.92 -0.74 -0.99
N ARG A 223 -15.26 -1.87 -1.28
CA ARG A 223 -13.87 -1.89 -1.75
C ARG A 223 -13.74 -1.04 -3.02
N SER A 224 -12.70 -0.22 -3.08
CA SER A 224 -12.40 0.60 -4.26
C SER A 224 -11.32 -0.06 -5.12
N ARG A 225 -11.27 0.31 -6.40
CA ARG A 225 -10.21 -0.10 -7.32
C ARG A 225 -9.03 0.85 -7.19
N ALA A 226 -7.82 0.29 -7.19
CA ALA A 226 -6.58 1.05 -7.30
C ALA A 226 -5.55 0.24 -8.10
N ILE A 227 -4.47 0.88 -8.52
CA ILE A 227 -3.27 0.15 -8.94
C ILE A 227 -2.42 -0.12 -7.70
N VAL A 228 -2.09 -1.38 -7.46
CA VAL A 228 -1.15 -1.80 -6.44
C VAL A 228 0.20 -2.09 -7.11
N GLY A 229 1.23 -1.35 -6.72
CA GLY A 229 2.58 -1.48 -7.22
C GLY A 229 3.46 -2.26 -6.26
N PHE A 230 3.90 -3.43 -6.68
CA PHE A 230 4.87 -4.25 -5.96
C PHE A 230 6.26 -3.87 -6.45
N GLN A 231 7.04 -3.17 -5.63
CA GLN A 231 8.38 -2.73 -6.00
C GLN A 231 9.43 -3.68 -5.44
N PHE A 232 10.41 -4.00 -6.28
CA PHE A 232 11.50 -4.91 -5.98
C PHE A 232 12.83 -4.22 -6.30
N VAL A 233 13.81 -4.41 -5.44
CA VAL A 233 15.20 -3.97 -5.62
C VAL A 233 16.08 -5.18 -5.93
N TRP A 234 17.02 -5.04 -6.87
CA TRP A 234 17.99 -6.11 -7.13
C TRP A 234 19.08 -6.12 -6.06
N SER A 235 19.34 -7.28 -5.47
CA SER A 235 20.46 -7.50 -4.56
C SER A 235 21.59 -8.21 -5.28
N GLU A 236 22.68 -7.49 -5.59
CA GLU A 236 23.86 -8.09 -6.22
C GLU A 236 24.52 -9.16 -5.36
N GLU A 237 24.59 -8.95 -4.04
CA GLU A 237 25.13 -9.91 -3.07
C GLU A 237 24.42 -11.26 -3.14
N ARG A 238 23.10 -11.23 -3.35
CA ARG A 238 22.25 -12.43 -3.29
C ARG A 238 21.89 -12.98 -4.67
N GLY A 239 22.09 -12.20 -5.73
CA GLY A 239 21.64 -12.57 -7.07
C GLY A 239 20.12 -12.72 -7.17
N GLN A 240 19.35 -11.90 -6.45
CA GLN A 240 17.88 -11.98 -6.44
C GLN A 240 17.20 -10.62 -6.24
N TRP A 241 15.96 -10.49 -6.71
CA TRP A 241 15.04 -9.41 -6.42
C TRP A 241 14.52 -9.55 -4.99
N VAL A 242 14.56 -8.45 -4.25
CA VAL A 242 14.09 -8.36 -2.87
C VAL A 242 12.93 -7.37 -2.85
N PRO A 243 11.79 -7.70 -2.21
CA PRO A 243 10.70 -6.74 -2.02
C PRO A 243 11.22 -5.45 -1.37
N TRP A 244 10.80 -4.29 -1.88
CA TRP A 244 11.25 -2.98 -1.41
C TRP A 244 10.12 -2.17 -0.80
N VAL A 245 9.00 -2.03 -1.51
CA VAL A 245 7.80 -1.34 -1.02
C VAL A 245 6.56 -1.80 -1.81
N ILE A 246 5.40 -1.81 -1.14
CA ILE A 246 4.10 -1.91 -1.82
C ILE A 246 3.50 -0.50 -1.86
N LYS A 247 3.24 -0.01 -3.08
CA LYS A 247 2.61 1.28 -3.36
C LYS A 247 1.16 1.09 -3.75
N THR A 248 0.34 2.08 -3.45
CA THR A 248 -1.05 2.15 -3.91
C THR A 248 -1.22 3.44 -4.70
N TYR A 249 -1.79 3.35 -5.89
CA TYR A 249 -2.15 4.47 -6.74
C TYR A 249 -3.65 4.47 -6.97
N GLY A 250 -4.35 5.38 -6.29
CA GLY A 250 -5.81 5.40 -6.28
C GLY A 250 -6.37 6.81 -6.37
N ASN A 251 -7.64 6.93 -6.00
CA ASN A 251 -8.30 8.21 -5.87
C ASN A 251 -7.54 9.10 -4.86
N PRO A 252 -7.13 10.32 -5.24
CA PRO A 252 -6.43 11.24 -4.33
C PRO A 252 -7.25 11.67 -3.12
N ASN A 253 -8.57 11.43 -3.15
CA ASN A 253 -9.50 11.81 -2.08
C ASN A 253 -9.76 10.65 -1.09
N ASP A 254 -9.25 9.45 -1.37
CA ASP A 254 -9.43 8.27 -0.52
C ASP A 254 -8.21 8.03 0.36
N GLY A 255 -8.44 7.56 1.59
CA GLY A 255 -7.36 7.11 2.47
C GLY A 255 -6.76 5.80 1.95
N VAL A 256 -5.43 5.69 1.97
CA VAL A 256 -4.75 4.45 1.56
C VAL A 256 -4.54 3.56 2.78
N PHE A 257 -5.05 2.33 2.70
CA PHE A 257 -4.72 1.28 3.67
C PHE A 257 -3.44 0.55 3.23
N GLY A 258 -2.55 0.27 4.19
CA GLY A 258 -1.28 -0.43 3.92
C GLY A 258 -1.52 -1.91 3.69
N PHE A 259 -0.84 -2.50 2.71
CA PHE A 259 -0.91 -3.92 2.40
C PHE A 259 -0.12 -4.77 3.42
N PRO A 260 -0.39 -6.07 3.57
CA PRO A 260 0.45 -6.95 4.38
C PRO A 260 1.87 -7.00 3.80
N PHE A 261 2.84 -7.25 4.68
CA PHE A 261 4.26 -7.26 4.38
C PHE A 261 4.98 -8.35 5.17
#